data_AF-A0A818HW84-F1
#
_entry.id   AF-A0A818HW84-F1
#
_cell.length_a   1.000
_cell.length_b   1.000
_cell.length_c   1.000
_cell.angle_alpha   90.00
_cell.angle_beta   90.00
_cell.angle_gamma   90.00
#
_symmetry.space_group_name_H-M   'P 1'
#
loop_
_entity.id
_entity.type
_entity.pdbx_description
1 polymer ?
#
loop_
_entity_poly.entity_id
_entity_poly.type
_entity_poly.pdbx_seq_one_letter_code
_entity_poly.pdbx_strand_id
1 'polypeptide(L)'
;MDQSFLQTGIRKIFGPGPVRVRASRTLIIRGIPRNVCDEEKLNEYFREAYPSFEITHLTLVYNIIQLQHFYKHRELNLRIWEQSKDMYQQTGKRPIVYNNKFGQMCGCCAKEIDAIEYYENLYKYYKQCVEDEFVNVKEKKCGLAFITFSTVEQTHKVYSDFHRTYFTRNHRPQTSTSKILGIHQWKVKFAPSSKNIIW
;
A
#
# COMPACT_ATOMS: atom_id res chain seq x y z
N MET A 1 -6.38 -19.20 3.36
CA MET A 1 -5.34 -18.28 2.84
C MET A 1 -4.95 -17.37 3.99
N ASP A 2 -3.76 -17.61 4.54
CA ASP A 2 -3.36 -17.26 5.90
C ASP A 2 -3.17 -15.73 6.11
N GLN A 3 -3.76 -15.18 7.17
CA GLN A 3 -3.68 -13.75 7.54
C GLN A 3 -2.28 -13.36 8.07
N SER A 4 -1.40 -14.33 8.32
CA SER A 4 -0.01 -14.12 8.74
C SER A 4 0.85 -13.39 7.69
N PHE A 5 0.47 -13.40 6.41
CA PHE A 5 1.26 -12.78 5.33
C PHE A 5 1.18 -11.26 5.28
N LEU A 6 0.06 -10.65 5.71
CA LEU A 6 -0.14 -9.19 5.63
C LEU A 6 0.70 -8.41 6.65
N GLN A 7 0.89 -8.94 7.85
CA GLN A 7 1.84 -8.36 8.82
C GLN A 7 3.30 -8.58 8.42
N THR A 8 3.56 -9.54 7.53
CA THR A 8 4.91 -9.94 7.13
C THR A 8 5.48 -9.04 6.04
N GLY A 9 4.65 -8.44 5.17
CA GLY A 9 5.09 -7.57 4.06
C GLY A 9 5.89 -6.34 4.51
N ILE A 10 5.35 -5.57 5.46
CA ILE A 10 6.06 -4.41 6.05
C ILE A 10 7.27 -4.89 6.87
N ARG A 11 7.17 -6.03 7.58
CA ARG A 11 8.32 -6.56 8.34
C ARG A 11 9.48 -7.00 7.45
N LYS A 12 9.24 -7.49 6.23
CA LYS A 12 10.29 -8.02 5.35
C LYS A 12 11.19 -6.94 4.73
N ILE A 13 10.64 -5.76 4.42
CA ILE A 13 11.44 -4.61 3.95
C ILE A 13 12.29 -4.03 5.11
N PHE A 14 11.87 -4.26 6.36
CA PHE A 14 12.29 -3.42 7.49
C PHE A 14 12.74 -4.16 8.75
N GLY A 15 12.93 -5.48 8.69
CA GLY A 15 13.54 -6.29 9.75
C GLY A 15 15.04 -6.00 9.93
N PRO A 16 15.65 -6.49 11.03
CA PRO A 16 17.05 -6.25 11.38
C PRO A 16 18.04 -7.12 10.56
N GLY A 17 17.76 -7.38 9.29
CA GLY A 17 18.66 -8.08 8.38
C GLY A 17 19.47 -7.09 7.55
N PRO A 18 20.77 -7.33 7.29
CA PRO A 18 21.57 -6.49 6.40
C PRO A 18 21.17 -6.81 4.96
N VAL A 19 20.05 -6.24 4.50
CA VAL A 19 19.86 -6.11 3.06
C VAL A 19 20.92 -5.11 2.61
N ARG A 20 22.01 -5.60 2.00
CA ARG A 20 22.96 -4.76 1.27
C ARG A 20 22.20 -4.17 0.08
N VAL A 21 21.42 -3.11 0.34
CA VAL A 21 20.74 -2.35 -0.71
C VAL A 21 21.86 -1.65 -1.48
N ARG A 22 22.14 -2.16 -2.69
CA ARG A 22 22.98 -1.46 -3.67
C ARG A 22 22.39 -0.06 -3.87
N ALA A 23 23.26 0.94 -3.93
CA ALA A 23 22.88 2.34 -3.95
C ALA A 23 21.73 2.59 -4.96
N SER A 24 20.62 3.11 -4.44
CA SER A 24 19.41 3.42 -5.21
C SER A 24 19.34 4.93 -5.40
N ARG A 25 18.68 5.40 -6.47
CA ARG A 25 18.32 6.83 -6.62
C ARG A 25 17.10 7.21 -5.79
N THR A 26 16.43 6.22 -5.18
CA THR A 26 15.21 6.43 -4.40
C THR A 26 15.45 6.13 -2.93
N LEU A 27 15.01 7.03 -2.06
CA LEU A 27 14.92 6.85 -0.61
C LEU A 27 13.50 6.57 -0.18
N ILE A 28 13.36 5.73 0.84
CA ILE A 28 12.17 5.61 1.67
C ILE A 28 12.39 6.45 2.92
N ILE A 29 11.45 7.36 3.19
CA ILE A 29 11.38 8.14 4.42
C ILE A 29 10.17 7.68 5.22
N ARG A 30 10.37 7.40 6.51
CA ARG A 30 9.32 7.05 7.47
C ARG A 30 9.31 7.96 8.66
N GLY A 31 8.19 7.99 9.38
CA GLY A 31 8.04 8.78 10.60
C GLY A 31 7.62 10.21 10.30
N ILE A 32 7.04 10.44 9.11
CA ILE A 32 6.39 11.69 8.76
C ILE A 32 5.02 11.69 9.46
N PRO A 33 4.65 12.72 10.24
CA PRO A 33 3.33 12.78 10.85
C PRO A 33 2.23 12.74 9.78
N ARG A 34 1.26 11.83 9.93
CA ARG A 34 0.27 11.52 8.88
C ARG A 34 -0.58 12.72 8.47
N ASN A 35 -0.91 13.58 9.43
CA ASN A 35 -1.72 14.78 9.25
C ASN A 35 -1.03 15.91 8.48
N VAL A 36 0.31 15.90 8.38
CA VAL A 36 1.09 16.92 7.67
C VAL A 36 1.97 16.33 6.56
N CYS A 37 1.74 15.06 6.23
CA CYS A 37 2.46 14.33 5.20
C CYS A 37 1.97 14.77 3.81
N ASP A 38 2.46 15.92 3.37
CA ASP A 38 2.07 16.56 2.11
C ASP A 38 3.28 16.70 1.17
N GLU A 39 3.03 16.52 -0.12
CA GLU A 39 4.06 16.59 -1.15
C GLU A 39 4.69 17.99 -1.23
N GLU A 40 3.88 19.05 -1.12
CA GLU A 40 4.35 20.44 -1.14
C GLU A 40 5.35 20.73 0.00
N LYS A 41 5.00 20.37 1.24
CA LYS A 41 5.87 20.59 2.42
C LYS A 41 7.15 19.78 2.33
N LEU A 42 7.09 18.55 1.81
CA LEU A 42 8.27 17.73 1.59
C LEU A 42 9.17 18.34 0.50
N ASN A 43 8.60 18.80 -0.61
CA ASN A 43 9.35 19.49 -1.66
C ASN A 43 9.99 20.78 -1.14
N GLU A 44 9.27 21.57 -0.34
CA GLU A 44 9.80 22.77 0.33
C GLU A 44 10.96 22.43 1.27
N TYR A 45 10.81 21.39 2.11
CA TYR A 45 11.90 20.89 2.95
C TYR A 45 13.16 20.58 2.14
N PHE A 46 13.04 19.78 1.07
CA PHE A 46 14.20 19.38 0.28
C PHE A 46 14.79 20.52 -0.53
N ARG A 47 13.98 21.48 -0.99
CA ARG A 47 14.46 22.69 -1.66
C ARG A 47 15.29 23.57 -0.74
N GLU A 48 14.87 23.75 0.52
CA GLU A 48 15.63 24.53 1.50
C GLU A 48 16.85 23.77 2.03
N ALA A 49 16.70 22.48 2.34
CA ALA A 49 17.77 21.65 2.90
C ALA A 49 18.86 21.33 1.88
N TYR A 50 18.50 21.17 0.60
CA TYR A 50 19.39 20.76 -0.48
C TYR A 50 19.11 21.56 -1.77
N PRO A 51 19.46 22.86 -1.84
CA PRO A 51 19.08 23.74 -2.95
C PRO A 51 19.63 23.30 -4.33
N SER A 52 20.73 22.56 -4.35
CA SER A 52 21.35 22.05 -5.58
C SER A 52 20.84 20.66 -6.00
N PHE A 53 19.92 20.07 -5.23
CA PHE A 53 19.42 18.72 -5.51
C PHE A 53 18.14 18.79 -6.32
N GLU A 54 18.00 17.86 -7.27
CA GLU A 54 16.82 17.75 -8.10
C GLU A 54 16.05 16.48 -7.72
N ILE A 55 14.79 16.65 -7.32
CA ILE A 55 13.86 15.55 -7.07
C ILE A 55 13.14 15.24 -8.38
N THR A 56 13.37 14.04 -8.92
CA THR A 56 12.69 13.56 -10.12
C THR A 56 11.25 13.13 -9.80
N HIS A 57 11.05 12.40 -8.71
CA HIS A 57 9.74 11.91 -8.30
C HIS A 57 9.59 11.91 -6.78
N LEU A 58 8.44 12.37 -6.30
CA LEU A 58 8.00 12.23 -4.92
C LEU A 58 6.69 11.44 -4.93
N THR A 59 6.59 10.42 -4.08
CA THR A 59 5.38 9.60 -4.00
C THR A 59 5.05 9.32 -2.54
N LEU A 60 3.89 9.82 -2.12
CA LEU A 60 3.31 9.52 -0.82
C LEU A 60 2.71 8.11 -0.81
N VAL A 61 2.75 7.46 0.35
CA VAL A 61 2.19 6.13 0.53
C VAL A 61 0.93 6.18 1.38
N TYR A 62 -0.10 5.51 0.87
CA TYR A 62 -1.43 5.44 1.45
C TYR A 62 -1.73 4.02 1.94
N ASN A 63 -2.62 3.91 2.91
CA ASN A 63 -3.10 2.63 3.40
C ASN A 63 -4.15 2.08 2.42
N ILE A 64 -3.71 1.13 1.59
CA ILE A 64 -4.54 0.50 0.56
C ILE A 64 -5.08 -0.88 0.96
N ILE A 65 -4.90 -1.31 2.23
CA ILE A 65 -5.24 -2.67 2.67
C ILE A 65 -6.72 -2.98 2.41
N GLN A 66 -7.60 -2.03 2.75
CA GLN A 66 -9.04 -2.17 2.56
C GLN A 66 -9.43 -2.15 1.08
N LEU A 67 -8.80 -1.27 0.29
CA LEU A 67 -8.99 -1.21 -1.16
C LEU A 67 -8.60 -2.54 -1.83
N GLN A 68 -7.44 -3.10 -1.47
CA GLN A 68 -6.98 -4.40 -1.96
C GLN A 68 -7.94 -5.52 -1.58
N HIS A 69 -8.48 -5.50 -0.36
CA HIS A 69 -9.47 -6.46 0.10
C HIS A 69 -10.73 -6.41 -0.78
N PHE A 70 -11.32 -5.23 -0.98
CA PHE A 70 -12.49 -5.08 -1.84
C PHE A 70 -12.21 -5.47 -3.29
N TYR A 71 -11.06 -5.09 -3.84
CA TYR A 71 -10.67 -5.47 -5.20
C TYR A 71 -10.57 -6.99 -5.37
N LYS A 72 -9.96 -7.68 -4.40
CA LYS A 72 -9.86 -9.15 -4.42
C LYS A 72 -11.24 -9.81 -4.39
N HIS A 73 -12.16 -9.31 -3.57
CA HIS A 73 -13.52 -9.83 -3.51
C HIS A 73 -14.32 -9.51 -4.77
N ARG A 74 -14.17 -8.33 -5.36
CA ARG A 74 -14.76 -7.97 -6.66
C ARG A 74 -14.35 -8.96 -7.75
N GLU A 75 -13.04 -9.20 -7.90
CA GLU A 75 -12.51 -10.12 -8.92
C GLU A 75 -12.94 -11.57 -8.71
N LEU A 76 -12.99 -12.02 -7.45
CA LEU A 76 -13.49 -13.34 -7.12
C LEU A 76 -14.96 -13.51 -7.52
N ASN A 77 -15.82 -12.57 -7.12
CA ASN A 77 -17.26 -12.65 -7.40
C ASN A 77 -17.56 -12.47 -8.88
N LEU A 78 -16.80 -11.66 -9.62
CA LEU A 78 -16.90 -11.54 -11.08
C LEU A 78 -16.68 -12.90 -11.76
N ARG A 79 -15.57 -13.58 -11.42
CA ARG A 79 -15.24 -14.89 -11.99
C ARG A 79 -16.30 -15.93 -11.70
N ILE A 80 -16.79 -16.00 -10.45
CA ILE A 80 -17.81 -16.98 -10.08
C ILE A 80 -19.14 -16.66 -10.76
N TRP A 81 -19.50 -15.38 -10.90
CA TRP A 81 -20.68 -14.95 -11.63
C TRP A 81 -20.62 -15.34 -13.11
N GLU A 82 -19.48 -15.10 -13.78
CA GLU A 82 -19.24 -15.52 -15.17
C GLU A 82 -19.35 -17.04 -15.33
N GLN A 83 -18.67 -17.80 -14.49
CA GLN A 83 -18.76 -19.27 -14.49
C GLN A 83 -20.19 -19.79 -14.27
N SER A 84 -20.95 -19.12 -13.39
CA SER A 84 -22.35 -19.48 -13.12
C SER A 84 -23.24 -19.24 -14.34
N LYS A 85 -22.99 -18.15 -15.09
CA LYS A 85 -23.67 -17.87 -16.37
C LYS A 85 -23.31 -18.89 -17.43
N ASP A 86 -22.04 -19.23 -17.58
CA ASP A 86 -21.56 -20.20 -18.56
C ASP A 86 -22.17 -21.59 -18.30
N MET A 87 -22.22 -22.02 -17.04
CA MET A 87 -22.84 -23.29 -16.67
C MET A 87 -24.33 -23.32 -17.00
N TYR A 88 -25.04 -22.21 -16.78
CA TYR A 88 -26.44 -22.10 -17.17
C TYR A 88 -26.64 -22.19 -18.69
N GLN A 89 -25.78 -21.53 -19.47
CA GLN A 89 -25.85 -21.58 -20.93
C GLN A 89 -25.60 -23.00 -21.49
N GLN A 90 -24.68 -23.74 -20.88
CA GLN A 90 -24.33 -25.09 -21.34
C GLN A 90 -25.34 -26.16 -20.91
N THR A 91 -25.90 -26.05 -19.70
CA THR A 91 -26.71 -27.12 -19.10
C THR A 91 -28.21 -26.80 -19.05
N GLY A 92 -28.59 -25.53 -19.22
CA GLY A 92 -29.94 -25.02 -18.99
C GLY A 92 -30.38 -25.01 -17.51
N LYS A 93 -29.53 -25.49 -16.59
CA LYS A 93 -29.84 -25.58 -15.15
C LYS A 93 -29.29 -24.37 -14.41
N ARG A 94 -30.12 -23.73 -13.58
CA ARG A 94 -29.69 -22.62 -12.72
C ARG A 94 -28.77 -23.14 -11.61
N PRO A 95 -27.55 -22.60 -11.45
CA PRO A 95 -26.67 -22.97 -10.34
C PRO A 95 -27.23 -22.48 -9.01
N ILE A 96 -27.00 -23.24 -7.93
CA ILE A 96 -27.53 -22.95 -6.60
C ILE A 96 -26.37 -22.72 -5.60
N VAL A 97 -26.54 -21.74 -4.72
CA VAL A 97 -25.69 -21.47 -3.55
C VAL A 97 -26.52 -21.63 -2.28
N TYR A 98 -25.91 -22.17 -1.22
CA TYR A 98 -26.55 -22.25 0.09
C TYR A 98 -26.12 -21.08 0.98
N ASN A 99 -27.07 -20.50 1.70
CA ASN A 99 -26.87 -19.34 2.58
C ASN A 99 -25.97 -19.59 3.82
N ASN A 100 -25.57 -20.83 4.09
CA ASN A 100 -24.76 -21.17 5.25
C ASN A 100 -23.62 -22.15 4.89
N LYS A 101 -22.52 -22.11 5.65
CA LYS A 101 -21.30 -22.90 5.40
C LYS A 101 -21.51 -24.42 5.53
N PHE A 102 -22.57 -24.85 6.20
CA PHE A 102 -22.92 -26.25 6.43
C PHE A 102 -24.12 -26.70 5.60
N GLY A 103 -24.52 -25.93 4.59
CA GLY A 103 -25.86 -26.05 4.01
C GLY A 103 -26.14 -27.42 3.39
N GLN A 104 -25.09 -28.05 2.87
CA GLN A 104 -25.13 -29.42 2.35
C GLN A 104 -25.05 -30.50 3.43
N MET A 105 -24.43 -30.20 4.59
CA MET A 105 -24.26 -31.15 5.70
C MET A 105 -25.47 -31.18 6.65
N CYS A 106 -26.19 -30.06 6.77
CA CYS A 106 -27.35 -29.92 7.65
C CYS A 106 -28.55 -29.46 6.81
N GLY A 107 -29.23 -30.42 6.17
CA GLY A 107 -30.30 -30.18 5.20
C GLY A 107 -31.57 -29.50 5.74
N CYS A 108 -31.61 -29.11 7.02
CA CYS A 108 -32.77 -28.46 7.64
C CYS A 108 -32.67 -26.93 7.76
N CYS A 109 -31.50 -26.33 7.50
CA CYS A 109 -31.27 -24.89 7.75
C CYS A 109 -30.71 -24.11 6.54
N ALA A 110 -30.61 -24.74 5.37
CA ALA A 110 -29.99 -24.17 4.19
C ALA A 110 -31.04 -23.63 3.22
N LYS A 111 -30.99 -22.32 2.94
CA LYS A 111 -31.80 -21.73 1.87
C LYS A 111 -31.01 -21.82 0.57
N GLU A 112 -31.62 -22.45 -0.44
CA GLU A 112 -31.15 -22.42 -1.82
C GLU A 112 -31.36 -21.03 -2.41
N ILE A 113 -30.31 -20.47 -3.00
CA ILE A 113 -30.28 -19.16 -3.63
C ILE A 113 -29.75 -19.33 -5.05
N ASP A 114 -30.32 -18.63 -6.01
CA ASP A 114 -29.79 -18.55 -7.37
C ASP A 114 -28.36 -17.98 -7.34
N ALA A 115 -27.38 -18.77 -7.79
CA ALA A 115 -25.98 -18.37 -7.71
C ALA A 115 -25.67 -17.17 -8.62
N ILE A 116 -26.34 -17.06 -9.78
CA ILE A 116 -26.08 -15.99 -10.74
C ILE A 116 -26.49 -14.67 -10.11
N GLU A 117 -27.70 -14.59 -9.56
CA GLU A 117 -28.19 -13.40 -8.87
C GLU A 117 -27.34 -13.07 -7.63
N TYR A 118 -27.01 -14.08 -6.82
CA TYR A 118 -26.21 -13.91 -5.62
C TYR A 118 -24.82 -13.31 -5.91
N TYR A 119 -24.08 -13.90 -6.85
CA TYR A 119 -22.74 -13.43 -7.19
C TYR A 119 -22.75 -12.14 -8.00
N GLU A 120 -23.80 -11.86 -8.77
CA GLU A 120 -23.99 -10.56 -9.41
C GLU A 120 -24.14 -9.45 -8.36
N ASN A 121 -24.97 -9.67 -7.35
CA ASN A 121 -25.18 -8.70 -6.27
C ASN A 121 -23.92 -8.47 -5.45
N LEU A 122 -23.16 -9.53 -5.13
CA LEU A 122 -21.86 -9.39 -4.46
C LEU A 122 -20.85 -8.65 -5.34
N TYR A 123 -20.78 -8.94 -6.63
CA TYR A 123 -19.91 -8.23 -7.55
C TYR A 123 -20.23 -6.73 -7.59
N LYS A 124 -21.51 -6.36 -7.72
CA LYS A 124 -21.97 -4.97 -7.71
C LYS A 124 -21.63 -4.28 -6.38
N TYR A 125 -21.89 -4.94 -5.26
CA TYR A 125 -21.55 -4.43 -3.93
C TYR A 125 -20.05 -4.15 -3.80
N TYR A 126 -19.18 -5.13 -4.08
CA TYR A 126 -17.74 -4.94 -3.97
C TYR A 126 -17.19 -3.95 -5.00
N LYS A 127 -17.80 -3.83 -6.18
CA LYS A 127 -17.48 -2.78 -7.15
C LYS A 127 -17.72 -1.40 -6.55
N GLN A 128 -18.87 -1.17 -5.93
CA GLN A 128 -19.16 0.10 -5.26
C GLN A 128 -18.20 0.35 -4.09
N CYS A 129 -17.92 -0.65 -3.26
CA CYS A 129 -16.93 -0.50 -2.17
C CYS A 129 -15.52 -0.13 -2.67
N VAL A 130 -15.10 -0.61 -3.85
CA VAL A 130 -13.84 -0.20 -4.47
C VAL A 130 -13.88 1.28 -4.87
N GLU A 131 -14.96 1.73 -5.50
CA GLU A 131 -15.13 3.12 -5.92
C GLU A 131 -15.13 4.08 -4.73
N ASP A 132 -15.89 3.76 -3.68
CA ASP A 132 -15.97 4.56 -2.45
C ASP A 132 -14.62 4.61 -1.72
N GLU A 133 -13.95 3.46 -1.59
CA GLU A 133 -12.66 3.38 -0.90
C GLU A 133 -11.55 4.06 -1.70
N PHE A 134 -11.61 4.05 -3.03
CA PHE A 134 -10.63 4.74 -3.89
C PHE A 134 -10.65 6.26 -3.68
N VAL A 135 -11.83 6.85 -3.45
CA VAL A 135 -11.95 8.27 -3.10
C VAL A 135 -11.33 8.54 -1.72
N ASN A 136 -11.57 7.65 -0.75
CA ASN A 136 -11.12 7.81 0.63
C ASN A 136 -9.62 7.50 0.84
N VAL A 137 -8.96 6.82 -0.10
CA VAL A 137 -7.58 6.35 0.06
C VAL A 137 -6.58 7.49 0.27
N LYS A 138 -6.84 8.65 -0.35
CA LYS A 138 -5.96 9.84 -0.28
C LYS A 138 -5.87 10.43 1.13
N GLU A 139 -6.91 10.24 1.94
CA GLU A 139 -6.93 10.68 3.35
C GLU A 139 -6.17 9.71 4.27
N LYS A 140 -5.99 8.45 3.85
CA LYS A 140 -5.37 7.39 4.66
C LYS A 140 -3.84 7.36 4.51
N LYS A 141 -3.17 8.50 4.68
CA LYS A 141 -1.70 8.63 4.58
C LYS A 141 -0.97 7.78 5.63
N CYS A 142 0.07 7.05 5.21
CA CYS A 142 0.84 6.17 6.09
C CYS A 142 1.94 6.88 6.89
N GLY A 143 2.31 8.11 6.51
CA GLY A 143 3.51 8.79 7.05
C GLY A 143 4.81 8.24 6.46
N LEU A 144 4.73 7.82 5.20
CA LEU A 144 5.82 7.22 4.43
C LEU A 144 5.84 7.84 3.03
N ALA A 145 7.04 8.16 2.55
CA ALA A 145 7.25 8.72 1.22
C ALA A 145 8.44 8.04 0.53
N PHE A 146 8.31 7.88 -0.79
CA PHE A 146 9.40 7.56 -1.69
C PHE A 146 9.87 8.85 -2.35
N ILE A 147 11.17 9.10 -2.34
CA ILE A 147 11.76 10.29 -2.97
C ILE A 147 12.88 9.84 -3.87
N THR A 148 12.75 10.13 -5.15
CA THR A 148 13.73 9.81 -6.20
C THR A 148 14.49 11.07 -6.56
N PHE A 149 15.80 11.01 -6.41
CA PHE A 149 16.72 12.08 -6.79
C PHE A 149 17.29 11.83 -8.19
N SER A 150 17.81 12.90 -8.79
CA SER A 150 18.46 12.85 -10.10
C SER A 150 19.66 11.88 -10.09
N THR A 151 20.48 11.92 -9.03
CA THR A 151 21.68 11.06 -8.91
C THR A 151 21.74 10.22 -7.64
N VAL A 152 22.57 9.17 -7.67
CA VAL A 152 22.80 8.27 -6.53
C VAL A 152 23.60 8.98 -5.44
N GLU A 153 24.48 9.89 -5.81
CA GLU A 153 25.32 10.69 -4.91
C GLU A 153 24.46 11.60 -4.04
N GLN A 154 23.45 12.27 -4.63
CA GLN A 154 22.46 13.06 -3.91
C GLN A 154 21.73 12.20 -2.87
N THR A 155 21.29 11.02 -3.28
CA THR A 155 20.61 10.06 -2.42
C THR A 155 21.49 9.63 -1.24
N HIS A 156 22.77 9.34 -1.51
CA HIS A 156 23.74 8.94 -0.49
C HIS A 156 24.03 10.07 0.51
N LYS A 157 24.09 11.32 0.04
CA LYS A 157 24.27 12.50 0.90
C LYS A 157 23.06 12.72 1.82
N VAL A 158 21.83 12.64 1.31
CA VAL A 158 20.64 12.71 2.17
C VAL A 158 20.63 11.56 3.17
N TYR A 159 20.94 10.34 2.73
CA TYR A 159 21.01 9.19 3.63
C TYR A 159 22.02 9.39 4.76
N SER A 160 23.24 9.88 4.45
CA SER A 160 24.28 10.09 5.46
C SER A 160 23.94 11.19 6.46
N ASP A 161 23.28 12.27 6.04
CA ASP A 161 22.86 13.37 6.93
C ASP A 161 21.81 12.93 7.96
N PHE A 162 20.95 11.98 7.59
CA PHE A 162 19.92 11.43 8.47
C PHE A 162 20.37 10.22 9.30
N HIS A 163 21.50 9.61 8.95
CA HIS A 163 22.04 8.42 9.62
C HIS A 163 23.16 8.78 10.60
N ARG A 164 22.93 8.50 11.88
CA ARG A 164 23.96 8.66 12.93
C ARG A 164 24.97 7.52 12.82
N THR A 165 26.22 7.82 12.48
CA THR A 165 27.33 6.87 12.68
C THR A 165 28.15 7.28 13.91
N TYR A 166 29.00 6.39 14.42
CA TYR A 166 29.94 6.71 15.50
C TYR A 166 30.87 7.89 15.15
N PHE A 167 31.09 8.14 13.86
CA PHE A 167 32.04 9.15 13.36
C PHE A 167 31.35 10.39 12.78
N THR A 168 30.02 10.39 12.63
CA THR A 168 29.27 11.52 12.06
C THR A 168 28.27 12.08 13.06
N ARG A 169 28.38 13.38 13.36
CA ARG A 169 27.28 14.11 14.02
C ARG A 169 26.09 14.11 13.08
N ASN A 170 24.88 13.88 13.61
CA ASN A 170 23.65 14.03 12.83
C ASN A 170 23.60 15.45 12.25
N HIS A 171 23.71 15.58 10.94
CA HIS A 171 23.65 16.86 10.23
C HIS A 171 22.32 16.97 9.50
N ARG A 172 21.20 16.83 10.22
CA ARG A 172 19.87 17.02 9.63
C ARG A 172 19.67 18.52 9.38
N PRO A 173 19.61 18.98 8.12
CA PRO A 173 19.41 20.40 7.85
C PRO A 173 18.10 20.87 8.49
N GLN A 174 18.14 22.02 9.16
CA GLN A 174 16.94 22.66 9.68
C GLN A 174 16.41 23.64 8.63
N THR A 175 15.09 23.62 8.45
CA THR A 175 14.32 24.36 7.43
C THR A 175 13.07 24.93 8.08
N SER A 176 12.34 25.77 7.37
CA SER A 176 11.03 26.32 7.77
C SER A 176 10.02 25.21 8.13
N THR A 177 10.03 24.11 7.38
CA THR A 177 9.11 22.97 7.53
C THR A 177 9.58 21.88 8.49
N SER A 178 10.84 21.95 8.97
CA SER A 178 11.48 20.88 9.75
C SER A 178 10.72 20.49 11.02
N LYS A 179 10.17 21.47 11.75
CA LYS A 179 9.40 21.23 12.97
C LYS A 179 8.05 20.55 12.65
N ILE A 180 7.35 21.07 11.66
CA ILE A 180 6.03 20.58 11.23
C ILE A 180 6.14 19.13 10.72
N LEU A 181 7.16 18.85 9.92
CA LEU A 181 7.42 17.53 9.36
C LEU A 181 8.01 16.53 10.37
N GLY A 182 8.37 16.97 11.58
CA GLY A 182 8.89 16.09 12.62
C GLY A 182 10.18 15.37 12.22
N ILE A 183 11.12 16.06 11.55
CA ILE A 183 12.32 15.46 10.94
C ILE A 183 13.19 14.64 11.92
N HIS A 184 13.05 14.89 13.22
CA HIS A 184 13.75 14.15 14.26
C HIS A 184 13.31 12.68 14.33
N GLN A 185 12.06 12.39 13.95
CA GLN A 185 11.46 11.04 13.93
C GLN A 185 11.75 10.30 12.63
N TRP A 186 12.34 10.98 11.65
CA TRP A 186 12.52 10.41 10.33
C TRP A 186 13.52 9.25 10.34
N LYS A 187 13.12 8.16 9.68
CA LYS A 187 13.99 7.02 9.37
C LYS A 187 14.13 6.92 7.86
N VAL A 188 15.34 7.18 7.38
CA VAL A 188 15.68 7.19 5.96
C VAL A 188 16.41 5.89 5.60
N LYS A 189 15.98 5.23 4.53
CA LYS A 189 16.62 4.02 3.98
C LYS A 189 16.61 4.08 2.46
N PHE A 190 17.57 3.43 1.80
CA PHE A 190 17.46 3.19 0.36
C PHE A 190 16.23 2.35 0.05
N ALA A 191 15.48 2.76 -0.98
CA ALA A 191 14.34 2.00 -1.46
C ALA A 191 14.83 0.69 -2.09
N PRO A 192 14.18 -0.45 -1.80
CA PRO A 192 14.43 -1.68 -2.53
C PRO A 192 13.92 -1.55 -3.97
N SER A 193 14.32 -2.49 -4.84
CA SER A 193 13.71 -2.61 -6.18
C SER A 193 12.19 -2.73 -6.06
N SER A 194 11.45 -2.15 -7.02
CA SER A 194 9.98 -2.19 -7.04
C SER A 194 9.43 -3.61 -6.96
N LYS A 195 10.11 -4.60 -7.56
CA LYS A 195 9.77 -6.03 -7.50
C LYS A 195 9.84 -6.62 -6.08
N ASN A 196 10.58 -5.98 -5.18
CA ASN A 196 10.79 -6.43 -3.81
C ASN A 196 9.91 -5.67 -2.80
N ILE A 197 9.08 -4.73 -3.27
CA ILE A 197 8.11 -4.03 -2.42
C ILE A 197 6.85 -4.88 -2.37
N ILE A 198 6.47 -5.31 -1.16
CA ILE A 198 5.20 -5.97 -0.90
C ILE A 198 4.25 -4.88 -0.41
N TRP A 199 3.27 -4.55 -1.25
CA TRP A 199 2.24 -3.54 -1.01
C TRP A 199 1.10 -4.06 -0.15
#